data_AF-A0A354ELF3-F1
#
_entry.id   AF-A0A354ELF3-F1
#
_cell.length_a   1.000
_cell.length_b   1.000
_cell.length_c   1.000
_cell.angle_alpha   90.00
_cell.angle_beta   90.00
_cell.angle_gamma   90.00
#
_symmetry.space_group_name_H-M   'P 1'
#
loop_
_entity.id
_entity.type
_entity.pdbx_description
1 polymer ?
#
loop_
_entity_poly.entity_id
_entity_poly.type
_entity_poly.pdbx_seq_one_letter_code
_entity_poly.pdbx_strand_id
1 'polypeptide(L)' 'RQRLSLRNPIVEIIAYCLNPNHYHFILKQLEENGITKFMHKLSTSYTMYFNKK' A
#
# COMPACT_ATOMS: atom_id res chain seq x y z
N ARG A 1 20.81 -6.00 -2.31
CA ARG A 1 19.78 -5.97 -1.25
C ARG A 1 18.56 -6.75 -1.75
N GLN A 2 18.52 -8.07 -1.57
CA GLN A 2 17.41 -8.88 -2.04
C GLN A 2 16.53 -9.21 -0.83
N ARG A 3 15.29 -8.71 -0.83
CA ARG A 3 14.31 -8.94 0.23
C ARG A 3 13.64 -10.28 -0.07
N LEU A 4 14.02 -11.32 0.66
CA LEU A 4 13.35 -12.63 0.61
C LEU A 4 11.98 -12.52 1.30
N SER A 5 10.97 -12.01 0.60
CA SER A 5 9.57 -12.16 1.03
C SER A 5 8.93 -13.29 0.23
N LEU A 6 8.31 -14.25 0.92
CA LEU A 6 7.52 -15.35 0.34
C LEU A 6 6.31 -14.91 -0.50
N ARG A 7 6.11 -13.60 -0.68
CA ARG A 7 5.00 -12.99 -1.39
C ARG A 7 5.56 -12.08 -2.48
N ASN A 8 4.99 -12.21 -3.68
CA ASN A 8 5.27 -11.31 -4.79
C ASN A 8 4.62 -9.95 -4.49
N PRO A 9 5.41 -8.86 -4.38
CA PRO A 9 4.84 -7.54 -4.17
C PRO A 9 4.16 -7.03 -5.45
N ILE A 10 2.94 -6.50 -5.32
CA ILE A 10 2.16 -5.92 -6.43
C ILE A 10 2.56 -4.46 -6.73
N VAL A 11 3.19 -3.80 -5.76
CA VAL A 11 3.78 -2.46 -5.87
C VAL A 11 5.08 -2.37 -5.07
N GLU A 12 5.97 -1.50 -5.52
CA GLU A 12 7.16 -1.07 -4.78
C GLU A 12 6.94 0.34 -4.23
N ILE A 13 7.15 0.53 -2.92
CA ILE A 13 7.04 1.85 -2.27
C ILE A 13 8.40 2.53 -2.35
N ILE A 14 8.49 3.59 -3.13
CA ILE A 14 9.73 4.37 -3.31
C ILE A 14 9.86 5.38 -2.16
N ALA A 15 8.78 6.09 -1.85
CA ALA A 15 8.71 7.06 -0.76
C ALA A 15 7.29 7.17 -0.20
N TYR A 16 7.16 7.64 1.03
CA TYR A 16 5.87 7.92 1.66
C TYR A 16 5.97 9.10 2.62
N CYS A 17 4.85 9.80 2.81
CA CYS A 17 4.69 10.84 3.82
C CYS A 17 3.28 10.72 4.43
N LEU A 18 3.20 10.70 5.76
CA LEU A 18 1.95 10.61 6.50
C LEU A 18 1.74 11.92 7.27
N ASN A 19 0.73 12.68 6.88
CA ASN A 19 0.27 13.85 7.61
C ASN A 19 -0.96 13.49 8.45
N PRO A 20 -1.30 14.28 9.48
CA PRO A 20 -2.47 14.02 10.32
C PRO A 20 -3.80 13.92 9.55
N ASN A 21 -3.90 14.58 8.39
CA ASN A 21 -5.12 14.68 7.60
C ASN A 21 -5.08 13.93 6.25
N HIS A 22 -3.90 13.56 5.74
CA HIS A 22 -3.77 12.83 4.47
C HIS A 22 -2.40 12.15 4.35
N TYR A 23 -2.26 11.27 3.37
CA TYR A 23 -1.00 10.58 3.08
C TYR A 23 -0.59 10.79 1.62
N HIS A 24 0.72 10.75 1.36
CA HIS A 24 1.33 10.77 0.04
C HIS A 24 2.17 9.51 -0.15
N PHE A 25 2.04 8.87 -1.31
CA PHE A 25 2.84 7.72 -1.69
C PHE A 25 3.46 7.92 -3.07
N ILE A 26 4.75 7.59 -3.20
CA ILE A 26 5.41 7.39 -4.50
C ILE A 26 5.53 5.89 -4.69
N LEU A 27 4.75 5.35 -5.63
CA LEU A 27 4.64 3.92 -5.87
C LEU A 27 5.12 3.59 -7.29
N LYS A 28 5.84 2.49 -7.43
CA LYS A 28 6.11 1.85 -8.72
C LYS A 28 5.24 0.61 -8.84
N GLN A 29 4.49 0.54 -9.93
CA GLN A 29 3.65 -0.62 -10.23
C GLN A 29 4.52 -1.80 -10.68
N LEU A 30 4.31 -2.97 -10.06
CA LEU A 30 5.05 -4.20 -10.39
C LEU A 30 4.18 -5.23 -11.13
N GLU A 31 2.86 -5.16 -10.96
CA GLU A 31 1.88 -6.01 -11.64
C GLU A 31 0.77 -5.17 -12.28
N GLU A 32 0.06 -5.74 -13.26
CA GLU A 32 -1.09 -5.09 -13.86
C GLU A 32 -2.15 -4.74 -12.79
N ASN A 33 -2.57 -3.46 -12.81
CA ASN A 33 -3.48 -2.87 -11.81
C ASN A 33 -2.98 -2.97 -10.36
N GLY A 34 -1.66 -3.11 -10.16
CA GLY A 34 -1.03 -3.28 -8.85
C GLY A 34 -1.32 -2.13 -7.89
N ILE A 35 -1.24 -0.87 -8.35
CA ILE A 35 -1.53 0.31 -7.52
C ILE A 35 -3.00 0.32 -7.09
N THR A 36 -3.93 0.07 -8.01
CA THR A 36 -5.36 0.01 -7.71
C THR A 36 -5.66 -1.07 -6.66
N LYS A 37 -5.15 -2.29 -6.86
CA LYS A 37 -5.30 -3.41 -5.91
C LYS A 37 -4.70 -3.08 -4.55
N PHE A 38 -3.53 -2.42 -4.53
CA PHE A 38 -2.85 -1.99 -3.31
C PHE A 38 -3.69 -0.96 -2.54
N MET A 39 -4.11 0.12 -3.21
CA MET A 39 -4.91 1.18 -2.59
C MET A 39 -6.27 0.67 -2.09
N HIS A 40 -6.93 -0.22 -2.84
CA HIS A 40 -8.17 -0.84 -2.41
C HIS A 40 -8.00 -1.63 -1.10
N LYS A 41 -6.95 -2.46 -1.01
CA LYS A 41 -6.63 -3.22 0.22
C LYS A 41 -6.28 -2.30 1.39
N LEU A 42 -5.44 -1.29 1.16
CA LEU A 42 -5.00 -0.34 2.17
C LEU A 42 -6.21 0.41 2.77
N SER A 43 -7.03 1.04 1.93
CA SER A 43 -8.18 1.81 2.39
C SER A 43 -9.22 0.92 3.09
N THR A 44 -9.53 -0.25 2.54
CA THR A 44 -10.53 -1.16 3.14
C THR A 44 -10.06 -1.69 4.49
N SER A 45 -8.81 -2.14 4.60
CA SER A 45 -8.27 -2.69 5.85
C SER A 45 -8.19 -1.62 6.94
N TYR A 46 -7.78 -0.40 6.58
CA TYR A 46 -7.78 0.74 7.47
C TYR A 46 -9.19 1.00 8.00
N THR A 47 -10.17 1.21 7.11
CA THR A 47 -11.57 1.44 7.51
C THR A 47 -12.12 0.33 8.40
N MET A 48 -11.88 -0.95 8.07
CA MET A 48 -12.33 -2.06 8.91
C MET A 48 -11.70 -2.07 10.29
N TYR A 49 -10.40 -1.75 10.40
CA TYR A 49 -9.71 -1.69 11.68
C TYR A 49 -10.31 -0.61 12.59
N PHE A 50 -10.56 0.58 12.06
CA PHE A 50 -11.17 1.67 12.84
C PHE A 50 -12.63 1.40 13.19
N ASN A 51 -13.40 0.81 12.28
CA ASN A 51 -14.83 0.55 12.50
C ASN A 51 -15.11 -0.64 13.44
N LYS A 52 -14.15 -1.56 13.62
CA LYS A 52 -14.27 -2.69 14.56
C LYS A 52 -13.73 -2.37 15.96
N LYS A 53 -13.33 -1.11 16.20
CA LYS A 53 -12.98 -0.58 17.51
C LYS A 53 -14.24 -0.29 18.32
#